data_AF-I3QN66-F1
#
_entry.id   AF-I3QN66-F1
#
_cell.length_a   1.000
_cell.length_b   1.000
_cell.length_c   1.000
_cell.angle_alpha   90.00
_cell.angle_beta   90.00
_cell.angle_gamma   90.00
#
_symmetry.space_group_name_H-M   'P 1'
#
loop_
_entity.id
_entity.type
_entity.pdbx_description
1 polymer ?
#
loop_
_entity_poly.entity_id
_entity_poly.type
_entity_poly.pdbx_seq_one_letter_code
_entity_poly.pdbx_strand_id
1 'polypeptide(L)'
;VAIKAMISILSGYVKKYLKDQDFRTSMYHNCFAALNFSKLEEEIVTESKVISNLEQAIETVEKAAENLADAKQLKKASLQLSVITGLNANDLKDGFTSGFPNSVLSACGHLYLSVIYQLQKKERIVAKHLLQMFCDSPFSARTTLVPELWENVFHPHLSHLESWYNQEVNSLADDPHNTRKLKQLKKVYYDILDSGTYQFALYYKDWI
;
A
#
# COMPACT_ATOMS: atom_id res chain seq x y z
N VAL A 1 7.16 25.52 -1.51
CA VAL A 1 5.93 25.40 -0.68
C VAL A 1 5.23 24.07 -0.93
N ALA A 2 4.94 23.70 -2.18
CA ALA A 2 4.20 22.48 -2.50
C ALA A 2 4.90 21.14 -2.09
N ILE A 3 6.23 21.01 -2.24
CA ILE A 3 6.98 19.83 -1.74
C ILE A 3 6.78 19.63 -0.23
N LYS A 4 6.86 20.72 0.56
CA LYS A 4 6.68 20.66 2.01
C LYS A 4 5.26 20.21 2.36
N ALA A 5 4.25 20.72 1.65
CA ALA A 5 2.87 20.31 1.86
C ALA A 5 2.67 18.81 1.58
N MET A 6 3.21 18.29 0.47
CA MET A 6 3.12 16.86 0.13
C MET A 6 3.80 15.98 1.21
N ILE A 7 5.02 16.35 1.64
CA ILE A 7 5.71 15.66 2.74
C ILE A 7 4.87 15.70 4.03
N SER A 8 4.27 16.84 4.36
CA SER A 8 3.42 16.98 5.55
C SER A 8 2.13 16.16 5.48
N ILE A 9 1.47 16.08 4.32
CA ILE A 9 0.27 15.25 4.13
C ILE A 9 0.63 13.77 4.33
N LEU A 10 1.65 13.29 3.62
CA LEU A 10 2.08 11.88 3.66
C LEU A 10 2.58 11.48 5.05
N SER A 11 3.52 12.24 5.62
CA SER A 11 4.02 11.95 6.98
C SER A 11 2.94 12.16 8.06
N GLY A 12 2.02 13.11 7.85
CA GLY A 12 0.88 13.36 8.71
C GLY A 12 -0.04 12.15 8.86
N TYR A 13 -0.26 11.40 7.79
CA TYR A 13 -1.01 10.14 7.83
C TYR A 13 -0.38 9.14 8.79
N VAL A 14 0.94 8.92 8.68
CA VAL A 14 1.68 7.93 9.50
C VAL A 14 1.85 8.39 10.95
N LYS A 15 1.85 9.71 11.20
CA LYS A 15 1.90 10.24 12.58
C LYS A 15 0.73 9.77 13.44
N LYS A 16 -0.43 9.43 12.85
CA LYS A 16 -1.58 8.84 13.57
C LYS A 16 -1.17 7.54 14.29
N TYR A 17 -0.30 6.73 13.66
CA TYR A 17 0.22 5.48 14.20
C TYR A 17 0.81 5.64 15.61
N LEU A 18 1.51 6.75 15.88
CA LEU A 18 2.18 6.97 17.15
C LEU A 18 1.25 7.27 18.33
N LYS A 19 -0.04 7.48 18.07
CA LYS A 19 -1.00 8.00 19.08
C LYS A 19 -2.28 7.21 19.15
N ASP A 20 -2.68 6.55 18.06
CA ASP A 20 -3.99 5.96 17.90
C ASP A 20 -3.87 4.43 17.76
N GLN A 21 -4.30 3.70 18.78
CA GLN A 21 -4.25 2.23 18.80
C GLN A 21 -5.22 1.60 17.79
N ASP A 22 -6.38 2.21 17.56
CA ASP A 22 -7.34 1.73 16.57
C ASP A 22 -6.77 1.88 15.16
N PHE A 23 -6.05 2.99 14.91
CA PHE A 23 -5.30 3.17 13.66
C PHE A 23 -4.23 2.10 13.47
N ARG A 24 -3.43 1.78 14.50
CA ARG A 24 -2.42 0.71 14.42
C ARG A 24 -3.04 -0.66 14.12
N THR A 25 -4.16 -0.95 14.79
CA THR A 25 -4.92 -2.19 14.64
C THR A 25 -5.53 -2.30 13.24
N SER A 26 -6.12 -1.22 12.73
CA SER A 26 -6.65 -1.17 11.36
C SER A 26 -5.52 -1.33 10.33
N MET A 27 -4.39 -0.65 10.52
CA MET A 27 -3.25 -0.76 9.61
C MET A 27 -2.70 -2.18 9.54
N TYR A 28 -2.62 -2.89 10.67
CA TYR A 28 -2.28 -4.32 10.71
C TYR A 28 -3.29 -5.13 9.89
N HIS A 29 -4.59 -5.03 10.21
CA HIS A 29 -5.63 -5.80 9.53
C HIS A 29 -5.67 -5.52 8.02
N ASN A 30 -5.47 -4.27 7.60
CA ASN A 30 -5.47 -3.88 6.19
C ASN A 30 -4.32 -4.57 5.43
N CYS A 31 -3.12 -4.65 6.00
CA CYS A 31 -2.00 -5.38 5.40
C CYS A 31 -2.33 -6.86 5.18
N PHE A 32 -2.85 -7.54 6.19
CA PHE A 32 -3.16 -8.97 6.07
C PHE A 32 -4.42 -9.24 5.25
N ALA A 33 -5.39 -8.34 5.23
CA ALA A 33 -6.51 -8.38 4.30
C ALA A 33 -6.02 -8.29 2.85
N ALA A 34 -5.15 -7.32 2.53
CA ALA A 34 -4.59 -7.17 1.19
C ALA A 34 -3.82 -8.42 0.74
N LEU A 35 -3.05 -9.03 1.64
CA LEU A 35 -2.32 -10.27 1.37
C LEU A 35 -3.27 -11.47 1.13
N ASN A 36 -4.30 -11.63 1.94
CA ASN A 36 -5.25 -12.74 1.83
C ASN A 36 -6.13 -12.63 0.58
N PHE A 37 -6.59 -11.43 0.22
CA PHE A 37 -7.33 -11.21 -1.03
C PHE A 37 -6.53 -11.53 -2.28
N SER A 38 -5.19 -11.48 -2.18
CA SER A 38 -4.30 -11.65 -3.32
C SER A 38 -3.56 -13.00 -3.32
N LYS A 39 -3.87 -13.88 -2.35
CA LYS A 39 -3.21 -15.18 -2.18
C LYS A 39 -3.69 -16.18 -3.23
N LEU A 40 -2.76 -16.93 -3.83
CA LEU A 40 -3.09 -18.11 -4.64
C LEU A 40 -3.56 -19.26 -3.73
N GLU A 41 -4.73 -19.83 -4.01
CA GLU A 41 -5.36 -20.88 -3.21
C GLU A 41 -4.62 -22.25 -3.28
N GLU A 42 -3.69 -22.44 -4.22
CA GLU A 42 -3.14 -23.77 -4.55
C GLU A 42 -1.91 -24.22 -3.75
N GLU A 43 -1.28 -23.37 -2.91
CA GLU A 43 -0.12 -23.80 -2.10
C GLU A 43 -0.51 -24.15 -0.66
N ILE A 44 -0.34 -25.43 -0.33
CA ILE A 44 -0.45 -26.01 1.01
C ILE A 44 0.29 -25.13 2.02
N VAL A 45 -0.44 -24.70 3.06
CA VAL A 45 0.03 -23.84 4.15
C VAL A 45 1.24 -24.48 4.84
N THR A 46 2.42 -24.16 4.34
CA THR A 46 3.65 -24.15 5.13
C THR A 46 3.75 -22.78 5.77
N GLU A 47 4.19 -22.70 7.03
CA GLU A 47 4.49 -21.43 7.70
C GLU A 47 5.37 -20.58 6.77
N SER A 48 4.80 -19.52 6.22
CA SER A 48 5.52 -18.67 5.30
C SER A 48 6.52 -17.85 6.11
N LYS A 49 7.81 -18.15 5.95
CA LYS A 49 8.89 -17.40 6.59
C LYS A 49 8.83 -15.90 6.29
N VAL A 50 8.35 -15.52 5.09
CA VAL A 50 8.19 -14.10 4.75
C VAL A 50 7.07 -13.44 5.55
N ILE A 51 5.95 -14.14 5.78
CA ILE A 51 4.85 -13.67 6.62
C ILE A 51 5.28 -13.57 8.09
N SER A 52 5.93 -14.60 8.62
CA SER A 52 6.44 -14.57 10.01
C SER A 52 7.45 -13.43 10.22
N ASN A 53 8.31 -13.15 9.22
CA ASN A 53 9.22 -12.01 9.27
C ASN A 53 8.48 -10.66 9.25
N LEU A 54 7.41 -10.54 8.44
CA LEU A 54 6.57 -9.34 8.40
C LEU A 54 5.87 -9.12 9.75
N GLU A 55 5.22 -10.15 10.30
CA GLU A 55 4.55 -10.11 11.60
C GLU A 55 5.51 -9.71 12.72
N GLN A 56 6.68 -10.35 12.81
CA GLN A 56 7.69 -10.02 13.83
C GLN A 56 8.19 -8.57 13.70
N ALA A 57 8.37 -8.09 12.46
CA ALA A 57 8.79 -6.71 12.24
C ALA A 57 7.69 -5.73 12.66
N ILE A 58 6.42 -6.01 12.33
CA ILE A 58 5.27 -5.20 12.74
C ILE A 58 5.14 -5.17 14.26
N GLU A 59 5.24 -6.32 14.93
CA GLU A 59 5.21 -6.39 16.40
C GLU A 59 6.30 -5.52 17.04
N THR A 60 7.49 -5.49 16.43
CA THR A 60 8.59 -4.63 16.89
C THR A 60 8.27 -3.15 16.67
N VAL A 61 7.62 -2.78 15.57
CA VAL A 61 7.16 -1.40 15.30
C VAL A 61 6.08 -0.98 16.29
N GLU A 62 5.16 -1.89 16.62
CA GLU A 62 4.12 -1.68 17.62
C GLU A 62 4.72 -1.36 18.99
N LYS A 63 5.65 -2.22 19.45
CA LYS A 63 6.41 -2.00 20.69
C LYS A 63 7.19 -0.67 20.64
N ALA A 64 7.75 -0.31 19.49
CA ALA A 64 8.47 0.96 19.34
C ALA A 64 7.55 2.17 19.46
N ALA A 65 6.31 2.10 18.96
CA ALA A 65 5.32 3.17 19.12
C ALA A 65 4.93 3.39 20.60
N GLU A 66 5.01 2.35 21.42
CA GLU A 66 4.77 2.38 22.87
C GLU A 66 6.04 2.69 23.69
N ASN A 67 7.17 3.00 23.04
CA ASN A 67 8.49 3.20 23.66
C ASN A 67 9.03 1.95 24.40
N LEU A 68 8.57 0.76 24.01
CA LEU A 68 8.95 -0.54 24.58
C LEU A 68 10.02 -1.29 23.76
N ALA A 69 10.45 -0.75 22.62
CA ALA A 69 11.50 -1.33 21.79
C ALA A 69 12.78 -0.48 21.79
N ASP A 70 13.93 -1.15 21.83
CA ASP A 70 15.23 -0.48 21.75
C ASP A 70 15.66 -0.20 20.29
N ALA A 71 16.71 0.61 20.13
CA ALA A 71 17.24 0.98 18.82
C ALA A 71 17.77 -0.22 18.00
N LYS A 72 18.24 -1.29 18.66
CA LYS A 72 18.77 -2.50 18.01
C LYS A 72 17.62 -3.34 17.46
N GLN A 73 16.54 -3.50 18.20
CA GLN A 73 15.30 -4.15 17.77
C GLN A 73 14.70 -3.40 16.58
N LEU A 74 14.59 -2.07 16.66
CA LEU A 74 14.07 -1.26 15.56
C LEU A 74 14.93 -1.36 14.29
N LYS A 75 16.26 -1.40 14.45
CA LYS A 75 17.20 -1.63 13.33
C LYS A 75 17.01 -3.02 12.71
N LYS A 76 16.79 -4.06 13.52
CA LYS A 76 16.50 -5.42 13.03
C LYS A 76 15.18 -5.45 12.24
N ALA A 77 14.11 -4.85 12.77
CA ALA A 77 12.82 -4.76 12.08
C ALA A 77 12.94 -4.00 10.76
N SER A 78 13.69 -2.89 10.74
CA SER A 78 13.97 -2.15 9.51
C SER A 78 14.70 -3.00 8.46
N LEU A 79 15.67 -3.83 8.85
CA LEU A 79 16.34 -4.77 7.93
C LEU A 79 15.38 -5.85 7.41
N GLN A 80 14.55 -6.44 8.27
CA GLN A 80 13.54 -7.43 7.86
C GLN A 80 12.57 -6.84 6.83
N LEU A 81 12.03 -5.65 7.10
CA LEU A 81 11.14 -4.95 6.17
C LEU A 81 11.86 -4.58 4.87
N SER A 82 13.14 -4.17 4.93
CA SER A 82 13.91 -3.85 3.72
C SER A 82 14.09 -5.06 2.80
N VAL A 83 14.27 -6.26 3.37
CA VAL A 83 14.30 -7.51 2.60
C VAL A 83 12.94 -7.76 1.93
N ILE A 84 11.84 -7.55 2.66
CA ILE A 84 10.48 -7.72 2.12
C ILE A 84 10.20 -6.73 0.98
N THR A 85 10.58 -5.45 1.13
CA THR A 85 10.43 -4.46 0.05
C THR A 85 11.29 -4.78 -1.17
N GLY A 86 12.42 -5.47 -0.97
CA GLY A 86 13.29 -5.91 -2.06
C GLY A 86 12.68 -7.01 -2.94
N LEU A 87 11.62 -7.68 -2.49
CA LEU A 87 10.99 -8.78 -3.25
C LEU A 87 10.38 -8.30 -4.57
N ASN A 88 9.87 -7.06 -4.61
CA ASN A 88 9.26 -6.47 -5.81
C ASN A 88 10.28 -5.86 -6.78
N ALA A 89 11.55 -5.75 -6.39
CA ALA A 89 12.64 -5.26 -7.24
C ALA A 89 13.34 -6.38 -8.02
N ASN A 90 13.11 -7.64 -7.64
CA ASN A 90 13.74 -8.79 -8.27
C ASN A 90 12.89 -9.25 -9.45
N ASP A 91 13.52 -9.56 -10.60
CA ASP A 91 12.91 -10.23 -11.76
C ASP A 91 12.54 -11.70 -11.44
N LEU A 92 11.96 -11.96 -10.26
CA LEU A 92 11.41 -13.26 -9.89
C LEU A 92 10.33 -13.60 -10.91
N LYS A 93 10.49 -14.74 -11.57
CA LYS A 93 9.77 -15.10 -12.80
C LYS A 93 8.25 -15.15 -12.65
N ASP A 94 7.73 -15.35 -11.44
CA ASP A 94 6.30 -15.45 -11.16
C ASP A 94 5.73 -14.22 -10.43
N GLY A 95 6.55 -13.41 -9.75
CA GLY A 95 6.08 -12.28 -8.95
C GLY A 95 5.47 -12.66 -7.60
N PHE A 96 5.70 -13.88 -7.11
CA PHE A 96 5.16 -14.36 -5.83
C PHE A 96 6.25 -14.85 -4.87
N THR A 97 5.95 -14.87 -3.59
CA THR A 97 6.75 -15.52 -2.54
C THR A 97 5.80 -16.25 -1.59
N SER A 98 5.94 -17.58 -1.50
CA SER A 98 5.07 -18.43 -0.66
C SER A 98 3.57 -18.22 -0.93
N GLY A 99 3.18 -18.12 -2.20
CA GLY A 99 1.79 -17.91 -2.62
C GLY A 99 1.25 -16.48 -2.45
N PHE A 100 2.05 -15.53 -1.96
CA PHE A 100 1.66 -14.11 -1.83
C PHE A 100 2.32 -13.25 -2.91
N PRO A 101 1.62 -12.27 -3.51
CA PRO A 101 2.23 -11.38 -4.50
C PRO A 101 3.31 -10.51 -3.87
N ASN A 102 4.47 -10.45 -4.53
CA ASN A 102 5.62 -9.66 -4.07
C ASN A 102 5.29 -8.16 -4.02
N SER A 103 4.44 -7.68 -4.92
CA SER A 103 3.94 -6.29 -4.94
C SER A 103 3.21 -5.92 -3.66
N VAL A 104 2.32 -6.80 -3.16
CA VAL A 104 1.55 -6.55 -1.94
C VAL A 104 2.43 -6.69 -0.70
N LEU A 105 3.30 -7.69 -0.65
CA LEU A 105 4.31 -7.83 0.41
C LEU A 105 5.19 -6.59 0.51
N SER A 106 5.69 -6.10 -0.63
CA SER A 106 6.51 -4.90 -0.70
C SER A 106 5.74 -3.66 -0.26
N ALA A 107 4.49 -3.48 -0.71
CA ALA A 107 3.62 -2.39 -0.28
C ALA A 107 3.43 -2.37 1.25
N CYS A 108 3.15 -3.53 1.88
CA CYS A 108 3.08 -3.67 3.33
C CYS A 108 4.42 -3.33 4.01
N GLY A 109 5.54 -3.79 3.44
CA GLY A 109 6.89 -3.48 3.93
C GLY A 109 7.19 -1.99 3.92
N HIS A 110 6.86 -1.31 2.81
CA HIS A 110 7.00 0.14 2.65
C HIS A 110 6.13 0.90 3.65
N LEU A 111 4.89 0.45 3.89
CA LEU A 111 4.00 1.05 4.87
C LEU A 111 4.63 1.05 6.28
N TYR A 112 5.17 -0.08 6.74
CA TYR A 112 5.78 -0.16 8.07
C TYR A 112 7.18 0.48 8.15
N LEU A 113 7.97 0.49 7.07
CA LEU A 113 9.19 1.28 7.02
C LEU A 113 8.88 2.77 7.19
N SER A 114 7.77 3.25 6.63
CA SER A 114 7.35 4.63 6.82
C SER A 114 7.12 4.96 8.30
N VAL A 115 6.57 4.04 9.10
CA VAL A 115 6.41 4.21 10.56
C VAL A 115 7.76 4.26 11.27
N ILE A 116 8.68 3.35 10.94
CA ILE A 116 10.05 3.37 11.51
C ILE A 116 10.73 4.71 11.24
N TYR A 117 10.65 5.22 10.01
CA TYR A 117 11.24 6.50 9.66
C TYR A 117 10.49 7.69 10.29
N GLN A 118 9.20 7.53 10.58
CA GLN A 118 8.42 8.52 11.32
C GLN A 118 8.87 8.60 12.79
N LEU A 119 9.14 7.46 13.44
CA LEU A 119 9.75 7.41 14.78
C LEU A 119 11.14 8.07 14.80
N GLN A 120 11.90 7.93 13.73
CA GLN A 120 13.21 8.57 13.55
C GLN A 120 13.14 10.05 13.12
N LYS A 121 11.94 10.64 13.00
CA LYS A 121 11.72 12.02 12.55
C LYS A 121 12.27 12.34 11.15
N LYS A 122 12.28 11.35 10.25
CA LYS A 122 12.78 11.49 8.87
C LYS A 122 11.64 11.62 7.85
N GLU A 123 10.85 12.69 7.97
CA GLU A 123 9.59 12.88 7.22
C GLU A 123 9.71 12.73 5.70
N ARG A 124 10.83 13.21 5.11
CA ARG A 124 11.08 13.05 3.66
C ARG A 124 11.20 11.57 3.25
N ILE A 125 11.79 10.74 4.10
CA ILE A 125 11.93 9.31 3.87
C ILE A 125 10.59 8.60 4.07
N VAL A 126 9.80 9.03 5.07
CA VAL A 126 8.41 8.55 5.28
C VAL A 126 7.59 8.74 4.00
N ALA A 127 7.61 9.95 3.44
CA ALA A 127 6.90 10.27 2.20
C ALA A 127 7.33 9.37 1.03
N LYS A 128 8.64 9.12 0.86
CA LYS A 128 9.15 8.23 -0.19
C LYS A 128 8.68 6.79 -0.04
N HIS A 129 8.67 6.23 1.18
CA HIS A 129 8.17 4.87 1.37
C HIS A 129 6.67 4.77 1.08
N LEU A 130 5.86 5.74 1.51
CA LEU A 130 4.43 5.75 1.18
C LEU A 130 4.19 5.84 -0.33
N LEU A 131 4.90 6.72 -1.03
CA LEU A 131 4.78 6.83 -2.48
C LEU A 131 5.25 5.56 -3.20
N GLN A 132 6.30 4.90 -2.70
CA GLN A 132 6.74 3.61 -3.25
C GLN A 132 5.70 2.50 -3.04
N MET A 133 4.97 2.48 -1.92
CA MET A 133 3.85 1.54 -1.74
C MET A 133 2.78 1.71 -2.83
N PHE A 134 2.41 2.96 -3.16
CA PHE A 134 1.49 3.24 -4.26
C PHE A 134 2.05 2.84 -5.63
N CYS A 135 3.38 2.85 -5.80
CA CYS A 135 4.01 2.33 -7.02
C CYS A 135 3.98 0.78 -7.05
N ASP A 136 4.22 0.13 -5.92
CA ASP A 136 4.36 -1.32 -5.84
C ASP A 136 3.02 -2.04 -6.03
N SER A 137 1.96 -1.59 -5.35
CA SER A 137 0.63 -2.16 -5.49
C SER A 137 -0.46 -1.07 -5.48
N PRO A 138 -0.69 -0.37 -6.61
CA PRO A 138 -1.67 0.71 -6.69
C PRO A 138 -3.08 0.27 -6.27
N PHE A 139 -3.51 -0.91 -6.74
CA PHE A 139 -4.82 -1.48 -6.41
C PHE A 139 -4.98 -1.67 -4.90
N SER A 140 -4.09 -2.46 -4.29
CA SER A 140 -4.17 -2.74 -2.84
C SER A 140 -4.01 -1.49 -2.00
N ALA A 141 -3.15 -0.55 -2.41
CA ALA A 141 -2.94 0.71 -1.71
C ALA A 141 -4.25 1.53 -1.63
N ARG A 142 -4.96 1.58 -2.76
CA ARG A 142 -6.18 2.36 -2.94
C ARG A 142 -7.42 1.72 -2.33
N THR A 143 -7.54 0.39 -2.39
CA THR A 143 -8.77 -0.30 -1.94
C THR A 143 -8.68 -0.80 -0.50
N THR A 144 -7.48 -1.01 0.04
CA THR A 144 -7.32 -1.78 1.28
C THR A 144 -6.29 -1.17 2.23
N LEU A 145 -5.05 -0.95 1.80
CA LEU A 145 -3.98 -0.54 2.72
C LEU A 145 -4.24 0.85 3.30
N VAL A 146 -4.41 1.85 2.44
CA VAL A 146 -4.47 3.26 2.83
C VAL A 146 -5.51 4.07 2.00
N PRO A 147 -6.77 3.61 1.89
CA PRO A 147 -7.78 4.26 1.05
C PRO A 147 -7.97 5.75 1.37
N GLU A 148 -8.03 6.12 2.65
CA GLU A 148 -8.14 7.53 3.08
C GLU A 148 -6.99 8.40 2.55
N LEU A 149 -5.77 7.86 2.51
CA LEU A 149 -4.62 8.60 1.99
C LEU A 149 -4.71 8.75 0.47
N TRP A 150 -5.17 7.71 -0.23
CA TRP A 150 -5.36 7.76 -1.68
C TRP A 150 -6.41 8.80 -2.08
N GLU A 151 -7.54 8.83 -1.38
CA GLU A 151 -8.62 9.80 -1.60
C GLU A 151 -8.13 11.25 -1.43
N ASN A 152 -7.21 11.49 -0.49
CA ASN A 152 -6.69 12.83 -0.26
C ASN A 152 -5.61 13.27 -1.26
N VAL A 153 -4.80 12.33 -1.76
CA VAL A 153 -3.59 12.65 -2.55
C VAL A 153 -3.79 12.46 -4.05
N PHE A 154 -4.54 11.43 -4.47
CA PHE A 154 -4.59 11.00 -5.87
C PHE A 154 -5.99 11.11 -6.49
N HIS A 155 -7.06 10.82 -5.73
CA HIS A 155 -8.43 10.93 -6.25
C HIS A 155 -8.75 12.30 -6.87
N PRO A 156 -8.31 13.46 -6.32
CA PRO A 156 -8.61 14.76 -6.93
C PRO A 156 -8.08 14.89 -8.37
N HIS A 157 -6.99 14.19 -8.69
CA HIS A 157 -6.40 14.16 -10.03
C HIS A 157 -7.09 13.16 -10.98
N LEU A 158 -7.82 12.18 -10.43
CA LEU A 158 -8.40 11.04 -11.14
C LEU A 158 -9.94 11.03 -11.12
N SER A 159 -10.58 11.97 -10.43
CA SER A 159 -12.04 12.07 -10.24
C SER A 159 -12.84 12.14 -11.55
N HIS A 160 -12.24 12.66 -12.62
CA HIS A 160 -12.83 12.67 -13.96
C HIS A 160 -13.08 11.25 -14.51
N LEU A 161 -12.26 10.27 -14.11
CA LEU A 161 -12.43 8.87 -14.52
C LEU A 161 -13.66 8.24 -13.88
N GLU A 162 -13.97 8.60 -12.63
CA GLU A 162 -15.18 8.15 -11.94
C GLU A 162 -16.42 8.72 -12.62
N SER A 163 -16.38 10.00 -13.00
CA SER A 163 -17.46 10.66 -13.74
C SER A 163 -17.70 9.97 -15.10
N TRP A 164 -16.64 9.67 -15.84
CA TRP A 164 -16.70 8.93 -17.10
C TRP A 164 -17.28 7.52 -16.88
N TYR A 165 -16.75 6.76 -15.91
CA TYR A 165 -17.21 5.40 -15.63
C TYR A 165 -18.71 5.35 -15.30
N ASN A 166 -19.20 6.28 -14.48
CA ASN A 166 -20.61 6.34 -14.13
C ASN A 166 -21.50 6.68 -15.34
N GLN A 167 -21.04 7.55 -16.24
CA GLN A 167 -21.75 7.84 -17.50
C GLN A 167 -21.85 6.60 -18.39
N GLU A 168 -20.74 5.89 -18.58
CA GLU A 168 -20.70 4.66 -19.38
C GLU A 168 -21.57 3.56 -18.78
N VAL A 169 -21.54 3.36 -17.45
CA VAL A 169 -22.42 2.41 -16.77
C VAL A 169 -23.89 2.73 -17.00
N ASN A 170 -24.29 4.00 -16.85
CA ASN A 170 -25.66 4.43 -17.07
C ASN A 170 -26.10 4.21 -18.52
N SER A 171 -25.21 4.43 -19.51
CA SER A 171 -25.51 4.20 -20.92
C SER A 171 -25.77 2.73 -21.28
N LEU A 172 -25.27 1.81 -20.45
CA LEU A 172 -25.34 0.36 -20.67
C LEU A 172 -26.39 -0.34 -19.79
N ALA A 173 -26.99 0.36 -18.81
CA ALA A 173 -27.80 -0.24 -17.74
C ALA A 173 -29.13 -0.85 -18.21
N ASP A 174 -29.69 -0.36 -19.33
CA ASP A 174 -31.04 -0.73 -19.78
C ASP A 174 -31.10 -2.06 -20.57
N ASP A 175 -29.95 -2.65 -20.91
CA ASP A 175 -29.89 -3.91 -21.68
C ASP A 175 -29.21 -5.03 -20.87
N PRO A 176 -29.96 -6.08 -20.48
CA PRO A 176 -29.43 -7.25 -19.76
C PRO A 176 -28.25 -7.95 -20.48
N HIS A 177 -28.18 -7.85 -21.82
CA HIS A 177 -27.07 -8.40 -22.61
C HIS A 177 -25.75 -7.66 -22.41
N ASN A 178 -25.76 -6.47 -21.80
CA ASN A 178 -24.54 -5.69 -21.54
C ASN A 178 -23.72 -6.18 -20.33
N THR A 179 -24.14 -7.23 -19.63
CA THR A 179 -23.42 -7.77 -18.45
C THR A 179 -21.92 -7.99 -18.71
N ARG A 180 -21.55 -8.53 -19.88
CA ARG A 180 -20.13 -8.72 -20.26
C ARG A 180 -19.40 -7.39 -20.45
N LYS A 181 -20.06 -6.41 -21.10
CA LYS A 181 -19.49 -5.08 -21.32
C LYS A 181 -19.31 -4.34 -20.01
N LEU A 182 -20.27 -4.41 -19.09
CA LEU A 182 -20.16 -3.81 -17.75
C LEU A 182 -18.97 -4.37 -16.96
N LYS A 183 -18.74 -5.70 -17.01
CA LYS A 183 -17.54 -6.30 -16.39
C LYS A 183 -16.24 -5.80 -17.03
N GLN A 184 -16.20 -5.68 -18.35
CA GLN A 184 -15.04 -5.16 -19.07
C GLN A 184 -14.80 -3.68 -18.76
N LEU A 185 -15.84 -2.86 -18.73
CA LEU A 185 -15.80 -1.44 -18.38
C LEU A 185 -15.26 -1.25 -16.96
N LYS A 186 -15.76 -2.02 -15.98
CA LYS A 186 -15.26 -2.00 -14.60
C LYS A 186 -13.77 -2.36 -14.53
N LYS A 187 -13.34 -3.35 -15.31
CA LYS A 187 -11.92 -3.71 -15.40
C LYS A 187 -11.09 -2.55 -15.96
N VAL A 188 -11.49 -1.99 -17.11
CA VAL A 188 -10.80 -0.85 -17.75
C VAL A 188 -10.72 0.34 -16.80
N TYR A 189 -11.80 0.65 -16.09
CA TYR A 189 -11.80 1.72 -15.10
C TYR A 189 -10.74 1.52 -14.01
N TYR A 190 -10.66 0.32 -13.40
CA TYR A 190 -9.64 0.05 -12.39
C TYR A 190 -8.23 0.01 -12.96
N ASP A 191 -8.02 -0.57 -14.15
CA ASP A 191 -6.71 -0.61 -14.80
C ASP A 191 -6.19 0.81 -15.06
N ILE A 192 -7.05 1.74 -15.49
CA ILE A 192 -6.70 3.15 -15.70
C ILE A 192 -6.45 3.85 -14.37
N LEU A 193 -7.26 3.61 -13.33
CA LEU A 193 -7.05 4.18 -11.99
C LEU A 193 -5.71 3.74 -11.39
N ASP A 194 -5.36 2.46 -11.54
CA ASP A 194 -4.12 1.90 -11.00
C ASP A 194 -2.92 2.45 -11.75
N SER A 195 -3.00 2.55 -13.09
CA SER A 195 -1.99 3.22 -13.91
C SER A 195 -1.83 4.70 -13.52
N GLY A 196 -2.92 5.44 -13.37
CA GLY A 196 -2.88 6.85 -12.96
C GLY A 196 -2.26 7.04 -11.57
N THR A 197 -2.65 6.20 -10.62
CA THR A 197 -2.09 6.19 -9.26
C THR A 197 -0.59 5.94 -9.28
N TYR A 198 -0.12 4.95 -10.05
CA TYR A 198 1.29 4.67 -10.24
C TYR A 198 2.05 5.89 -10.78
N GLN A 199 1.55 6.50 -11.86
CA GLN A 199 2.22 7.63 -12.52
C GLN A 199 2.34 8.85 -11.59
N PHE A 200 1.28 9.21 -10.87
CA PHE A 200 1.35 10.31 -9.91
C PHE A 200 2.25 9.98 -8.72
N ALA A 201 2.20 8.75 -8.20
CA ALA A 201 3.04 8.33 -7.10
C ALA A 201 4.52 8.38 -7.49
N LEU A 202 4.88 7.90 -8.68
CA LEU A 202 6.23 7.97 -9.23
C LEU A 202 6.69 9.43 -9.41
N TYR A 203 5.84 10.26 -10.03
CA TYR A 203 6.13 11.68 -10.20
C TYR A 203 6.41 12.38 -8.87
N TYR A 204 5.56 12.19 -7.85
CA TYR A 204 5.79 12.78 -6.54
C TYR A 204 7.02 12.20 -5.83
N LYS A 205 7.31 10.92 -6.03
CA LYS A 205 8.47 10.26 -5.41
C LYS A 205 9.79 10.80 -5.95
N ASP A 206 9.86 11.04 -7.25
CA ASP A 206 11.05 11.59 -7.93
C ASP A 206 11.20 13.09 -7.65
N TRP A 207 10.08 13.78 -7.41
CA TRP A 207 10.07 15.20 -7.07
C TRP A 207 10.49 15.49 -5.62
N ILE A 208 10.17 14.59 -4.68
CA ILE A 208 10.51 14.72 -3.26
C ILE A 208 11.94 14.32 -2.99
#